data_AF-A0A140K459-F1
#
_entry.id   AF-A0A140K459-F1
#
_cell.length_a   1.000
_cell.length_b   1.000
_cell.length_c   1.000
_cell.angle_alpha   90.00
_cell.angle_beta   90.00
_cell.angle_gamma   90.00
#
_symmetry.space_group_name_H-M   'P 1'
#
loop_
_entity.id
_entity.type
_entity.pdbx_description
1 polymer ?
#
loop_
_entity_poly.entity_id
_entity_poly.type
_entity_poly.pdbx_seq_one_letter_code
_entity_poly.pdbx_strand_id
1 'polypeptide(L)'
;MNHSYQHDENAETKYLKSLISNFGKNNLQADEAIKKLNIRHEALKKRRSKFLNDTDQNANGYYQLCLRIHFFLYKDILANAGKFRKINDPNHGNVYFGFNQRTQRDRFTGTNPQFIESELREAFALLFNKQYQSIESSIRFYAEFIAIHPFYDANGRIGRYIIDTIDLSLNKNNKMMKWNAQFH
;
A
#
# COMPACT_ATOMS: atom_id res chain seq x y z
N MET A 1 -0.82 -39.12 -24.09
CA MET A 1 0.01 -38.50 -23.04
C MET A 1 -0.57 -37.13 -22.75
N ASN A 2 -1.25 -36.96 -21.61
CA ASN A 2 -1.84 -35.68 -21.21
C ASN A 2 -0.72 -34.74 -20.78
N HIS A 3 -0.44 -33.71 -21.58
CA HIS A 3 0.28 -32.54 -21.09
C HIS A 3 -0.65 -31.78 -20.15
N SER A 4 -0.53 -32.06 -18.84
CA SER A 4 -1.03 -31.14 -17.83
C SER A 4 -0.19 -29.88 -17.94
N TYR A 5 -0.74 -28.83 -18.54
CA TYR A 5 -0.25 -27.48 -18.34
C TYR A 5 -0.32 -27.18 -16.85
N GLN A 6 0.80 -27.35 -16.14
CA GLN A 6 0.98 -26.70 -14.84
C GLN A 6 0.90 -25.20 -15.12
N HIS A 7 -0.20 -24.59 -14.70
CA HIS A 7 -0.29 -23.14 -14.66
C HIS A 7 0.84 -22.67 -13.74
N ASP A 8 1.87 -22.03 -14.32
CA ASP A 8 2.89 -21.34 -13.53
C ASP A 8 2.18 -20.44 -12.52
N GLU A 9 2.44 -20.70 -11.24
CA GLU A 9 1.81 -19.97 -10.15
C GLU A 9 2.19 -18.50 -10.24
N ASN A 10 1.19 -17.62 -10.36
CA ASN A 10 1.41 -16.17 -10.46
C ASN A 10 2.25 -15.68 -9.26
N ALA A 11 3.28 -14.87 -9.51
CA ALA A 11 4.15 -14.29 -8.49
C ALA A 11 3.39 -13.61 -7.34
N GLU A 12 2.26 -12.97 -7.64
CA GLU A 12 1.38 -12.36 -6.62
C GLU A 12 0.75 -13.42 -5.70
N THR A 13 0.35 -14.57 -6.24
CA THR A 13 -0.19 -15.70 -5.47
C THR A 13 0.87 -16.31 -4.57
N LYS A 14 2.07 -16.52 -5.10
CA LYS A 14 3.23 -17.02 -4.34
C LYS A 14 3.60 -16.07 -3.20
N TYR A 15 3.59 -14.77 -3.47
CA TYR A 15 3.87 -13.74 -2.47
C TYR A 15 2.80 -13.71 -1.37
N LEU A 16 1.51 -13.72 -1.74
CA LEU A 16 0.44 -13.73 -0.74
C LEU A 16 0.43 -15.00 0.11
N LYS A 17 0.76 -16.17 -0.47
CA LYS A 17 0.97 -17.42 0.27
C LYS A 17 2.06 -17.27 1.34
N SER A 18 3.19 -16.65 0.98
CA SER A 18 4.26 -16.35 1.94
C SER A 18 3.78 -15.42 3.07
N LEU A 19 3.01 -14.38 2.74
CA LEU A 19 2.43 -13.49 3.76
C LEU A 19 1.44 -14.19 4.69
N ILE A 20 0.57 -15.05 4.16
CA ILE A 20 -0.38 -15.81 4.95
C ILE A 20 0.34 -16.84 5.82
N SER A 21 1.44 -17.43 5.37
CA SER A 21 2.25 -18.30 6.22
C SER A 21 2.84 -17.57 7.42
N ASN A 22 3.23 -16.31 7.25
CA ASN A 22 3.88 -15.52 8.32
C ASN A 22 2.86 -14.81 9.23
N PHE A 23 1.73 -14.36 8.67
CA PHE A 23 0.79 -13.46 9.34
C PHE A 23 -0.67 -13.90 9.18
N GLY A 24 -0.96 -15.05 8.61
CA GLY A 24 -2.33 -15.49 8.31
C GLY A 24 -3.21 -15.55 9.55
N LYS A 25 -4.43 -15.03 9.42
CA LYS A 25 -5.46 -15.15 10.46
C LYS A 25 -6.45 -16.23 10.06
N ASN A 26 -6.61 -17.24 10.93
CA ASN A 26 -7.39 -18.46 10.68
C ASN A 26 -6.75 -19.29 9.54
N ASN A 27 -7.06 -20.58 9.43
CA ASN A 27 -6.52 -21.49 8.39
C ASN A 27 -7.06 -21.16 6.97
N LEU A 28 -7.09 -19.87 6.61
CA LEU A 28 -7.59 -19.32 5.38
C LEU A 28 -6.67 -19.74 4.23
N GLN A 29 -7.25 -20.38 3.22
CA GLN A 29 -6.51 -20.76 2.02
C GLN A 29 -6.16 -19.51 1.20
N ALA A 30 -5.00 -19.53 0.54
CA ALA A 30 -4.49 -18.36 -0.18
C ALA A 30 -5.44 -17.90 -1.31
N ASP A 31 -6.07 -18.81 -2.03
CA ASP A 31 -7.01 -18.45 -3.10
C ASP A 31 -8.24 -17.71 -2.56
N GLU A 32 -8.71 -18.11 -1.37
CA GLU A 32 -9.80 -17.42 -0.68
C GLU A 32 -9.37 -16.02 -0.22
N ALA A 33 -8.14 -15.88 0.27
CA ALA A 33 -7.56 -14.59 0.63
C ALA A 33 -7.42 -13.65 -0.57
N ILE A 34 -6.92 -14.14 -1.72
CA ILE A 34 -6.83 -13.36 -2.97
C ILE A 34 -8.23 -12.89 -3.40
N LYS A 35 -9.22 -13.79 -3.39
CA LYS A 35 -10.59 -13.46 -3.75
C LYS A 35 -11.16 -12.37 -2.83
N LYS A 36 -10.97 -12.49 -1.51
CA LYS A 36 -11.39 -11.48 -0.53
C LYS A 36 -10.69 -10.14 -0.75
N LEU A 37 -9.37 -10.15 -1.01
CA LEU A 37 -8.58 -8.96 -1.27
C LEU A 37 -9.09 -8.23 -2.52
N ASN A 38 -9.32 -8.95 -3.62
CA ASN A 38 -9.85 -8.38 -4.87
C ASN A 38 -11.23 -7.73 -4.69
N ILE A 39 -12.15 -8.42 -3.99
CA ILE A 39 -13.47 -7.87 -3.67
C ILE A 39 -13.34 -6.56 -2.87
N ARG A 40 -12.43 -6.52 -1.91
CA ARG A 40 -12.19 -5.34 -1.07
C ARG A 40 -11.52 -4.22 -1.85
N HIS A 41 -10.63 -4.52 -2.78
CA HIS A 41 -10.06 -3.51 -3.68
C HIS A 41 -11.13 -2.79 -4.48
N GLU A 42 -12.06 -3.54 -5.08
CA GLU A 42 -13.17 -2.95 -5.82
C GLU A 42 -14.14 -2.20 -4.90
N ALA A 43 -14.40 -2.71 -3.69
CA ALA A 43 -15.21 -2.02 -2.70
C ALA A 43 -14.57 -0.71 -2.22
N LEU A 44 -13.25 -0.66 -2.07
CA LEU A 44 -12.50 0.53 -1.66
C LEU A 44 -12.65 1.65 -2.71
N LYS A 45 -12.54 1.32 -4.00
CA LYS A 45 -12.79 2.27 -5.10
C LYS A 45 -14.20 2.85 -5.04
N LYS A 46 -15.21 2.00 -4.83
CA LYS A 46 -16.62 2.41 -4.74
C LYS A 46 -16.94 3.24 -3.49
N ARG A 47 -16.23 3.00 -2.38
CA ARG A 47 -16.45 3.66 -1.09
C ARG A 47 -15.52 4.85 -0.84
N ARG A 48 -14.85 5.34 -1.88
CA ARG A 48 -13.82 6.39 -1.77
C ARG A 48 -14.31 7.63 -1.02
N SER A 49 -15.49 8.14 -1.39
CA SER A 49 -16.10 9.31 -0.75
C SER A 49 -16.37 9.10 0.74
N LYS A 50 -16.84 7.91 1.14
CA LYS A 50 -17.07 7.59 2.56
C LYS A 50 -15.79 7.67 3.37
N PHE A 51 -14.72 7.02 2.91
CA PHE A 51 -13.43 7.07 3.58
C PHE A 51 -12.88 8.49 3.69
N LEU A 52 -13.06 9.30 2.63
CA LEU A 52 -12.64 10.71 2.64
C LEU A 52 -13.45 11.54 3.65
N ASN A 53 -14.76 11.38 3.69
CA ASN A 53 -15.64 12.10 4.63
C ASN A 53 -15.33 11.78 6.09
N ASP A 54 -14.91 10.54 6.37
CA ASP A 54 -14.49 10.09 7.70
C ASP A 54 -13.01 10.40 7.99
N THR A 55 -12.34 11.23 7.18
CA THR A 55 -10.91 11.57 7.33
C THR A 55 -10.74 13.05 7.62
N ASP A 56 -10.01 13.36 8.69
CA ASP A 56 -9.57 14.74 8.95
C ASP A 56 -8.66 15.22 7.82
N GLN A 57 -8.93 16.41 7.29
CA GLN A 57 -8.19 16.97 6.15
C GLN A 57 -6.87 17.61 6.61
N ASN A 58 -6.02 16.82 7.26
CA ASN A 58 -4.68 17.20 7.73
C ASN A 58 -3.72 15.99 7.68
N ALA A 59 -2.43 16.23 7.92
CA ALA A 59 -1.40 15.17 7.84
C ALA A 59 -1.71 13.96 8.73
N ASN A 60 -2.23 14.19 9.95
CA ASN A 60 -2.58 13.10 10.86
C ASN A 60 -3.79 12.30 10.37
N GLY A 61 -4.82 12.96 9.82
CA GLY A 61 -5.99 12.27 9.27
C GLY A 61 -5.62 11.35 8.10
N TYR A 62 -4.76 11.80 7.19
CA TYR A 62 -4.27 10.99 6.07
C TYR A 62 -3.31 9.87 6.52
N TYR A 63 -2.50 10.11 7.55
CA TYR A 63 -1.74 9.07 8.23
C TYR A 63 -2.66 7.98 8.79
N GLN A 64 -3.73 8.34 9.49
CA GLN A 64 -4.71 7.37 10.00
C GLN A 64 -5.49 6.68 8.87
N LEU A 65 -5.77 7.40 7.78
CA LEU A 65 -6.41 6.84 6.60
C LEU A 65 -5.58 5.69 6.00
N CYS A 66 -4.24 5.81 5.95
CA CYS A 66 -3.40 4.74 5.40
C CYS A 66 -3.52 3.43 6.21
N LEU A 67 -3.55 3.52 7.54
CA LEU A 67 -3.77 2.38 8.44
C LEU A 67 -5.17 1.79 8.26
N ARG A 68 -6.21 2.63 8.16
CA ARG A 68 -7.60 2.18 7.95
C ARG A 68 -7.79 1.48 6.62
N ILE A 69 -7.14 1.95 5.55
CA ILE A 69 -7.18 1.28 4.24
C ILE A 69 -6.49 -0.07 4.33
N HIS A 70 -5.28 -0.14 4.90
CA HIS A 70 -4.57 -1.41 5.06
C HIS A 70 -5.39 -2.40 5.90
N PHE A 71 -6.00 -1.93 7.00
CA PHE A 71 -6.92 -2.73 7.80
C PHE A 71 -8.10 -3.23 6.96
N PHE A 72 -8.78 -2.34 6.24
CA PHE A 72 -9.93 -2.70 5.42
C PHE A 72 -9.60 -3.79 4.38
N LEU A 73 -8.42 -3.69 3.74
CA LEU A 73 -7.97 -4.65 2.74
C LEU A 73 -7.68 -6.02 3.36
N TYR A 74 -6.98 -6.08 4.49
CA TYR A 74 -6.42 -7.33 5.03
C TYR A 74 -7.11 -7.85 6.30
N LYS A 75 -8.14 -7.18 6.82
CA LYS A 75 -8.90 -7.65 7.99
C LYS A 75 -9.35 -9.10 7.78
N ASP A 76 -9.09 -9.99 8.73
CA ASP A 76 -9.45 -11.42 8.61
C ASP A 76 -8.72 -12.18 7.48
N ILE A 77 -7.63 -11.60 6.95
CA ILE A 77 -6.65 -12.25 6.08
C ILE A 77 -5.30 -12.28 6.80
N LEU A 78 -4.82 -11.11 7.26
CA LEU A 78 -3.55 -10.96 7.98
C LEU A 78 -3.79 -10.46 9.41
N ALA A 79 -3.04 -11.02 10.37
CA ALA A 79 -3.05 -10.64 11.78
C ALA A 79 -2.42 -9.25 12.02
N ASN A 80 -1.55 -8.80 11.11
CA ASN A 80 -0.96 -7.47 11.10
C ASN A 80 -1.74 -6.46 10.22
N ALA A 81 -2.97 -6.78 9.82
CA ALA A 81 -3.82 -5.83 9.10
C ALA A 81 -3.96 -4.51 9.88
N GLY A 82 -3.76 -3.39 9.18
CA GLY A 82 -3.76 -2.06 9.78
C GLY A 82 -2.57 -1.73 10.68
N LYS A 83 -1.47 -2.49 10.63
CA LYS A 83 -0.25 -2.23 11.41
C LYS A 83 0.95 -2.11 10.47
N PHE A 84 1.89 -1.23 10.81
CA PHE A 84 3.19 -1.21 10.15
C PHE A 84 3.99 -2.45 10.50
N ARG A 85 4.95 -2.77 9.63
CA ARG A 85 5.97 -3.78 9.93
C ARG A 85 6.85 -3.34 11.11
N LYS A 86 7.28 -4.28 11.92
CA LYS A 86 7.97 -4.05 13.20
C LYS A 86 9.28 -4.82 13.28
N ILE A 87 10.17 -4.37 14.17
CA ILE A 87 11.47 -5.01 14.37
C ILE A 87 11.38 -6.45 14.90
N ASN A 88 10.25 -6.82 15.52
CA ASN A 88 9.98 -8.17 16.03
C ASN A 88 9.18 -9.03 15.05
N ASP A 89 8.84 -8.51 13.86
CA ASP A 89 8.28 -9.33 12.78
C ASP A 89 9.39 -10.17 12.12
N PRO A 90 9.05 -11.21 11.32
CA PRO A 90 10.02 -11.97 10.54
C PRO A 90 10.99 -11.09 9.75
N ASN A 91 12.25 -11.51 9.68
CA ASN A 91 13.36 -10.76 9.09
C ASN A 91 13.55 -9.35 9.67
N HIS A 92 13.23 -9.16 10.94
CA HIS A 92 13.28 -7.88 11.65
C HIS A 92 12.44 -6.79 10.97
N GLY A 93 11.34 -7.17 10.32
CA GLY A 93 10.49 -6.23 9.60
C GLY A 93 11.12 -5.67 8.30
N ASN A 94 12.25 -6.21 7.84
CA ASN A 94 12.88 -5.73 6.61
C ASN A 94 12.08 -6.17 5.37
N VAL A 95 11.94 -5.24 4.42
CA VAL A 95 11.27 -5.47 3.14
C VAL A 95 12.15 -4.94 2.01
N TYR A 96 12.13 -5.65 0.90
CA TYR A 96 12.89 -5.35 -0.30
C TYR A 96 11.93 -5.29 -1.48
N PHE A 97 12.16 -4.34 -2.40
CA PHE A 97 11.25 -4.12 -3.51
C PHE A 97 11.96 -3.58 -4.76
N GLY A 98 11.20 -3.57 -5.86
CA GLY A 98 11.70 -3.13 -7.17
C GLY A 98 12.67 -4.12 -7.80
N PHE A 99 12.36 -5.42 -7.75
CA PHE A 99 13.20 -6.49 -8.31
C PHE A 99 13.72 -6.14 -9.71
N ASN A 100 15.04 -6.29 -9.90
CA ASN A 100 15.69 -6.08 -11.17
C ASN A 100 16.01 -7.43 -11.80
N GLN A 101 15.32 -7.76 -12.89
CA GLN A 101 15.49 -9.02 -13.62
C GLN A 101 16.91 -9.21 -14.16
N ARG A 102 17.63 -8.13 -14.49
CA ARG A 102 18.99 -8.21 -15.02
C ARG A 102 20.00 -8.59 -13.94
N THR A 103 19.86 -8.02 -12.74
CA THR A 103 20.79 -8.25 -11.63
C THR A 103 20.31 -9.34 -10.67
N GLN A 104 19.07 -9.83 -10.84
CA GLN A 104 18.42 -10.80 -9.95
C GLN A 104 18.45 -10.35 -8.46
N ARG A 105 18.31 -9.05 -8.24
CA ARG A 105 18.38 -8.42 -6.90
C ARG A 105 17.30 -7.36 -6.77
N ASP A 106 16.81 -7.18 -5.55
CA ASP A 106 15.98 -6.03 -5.22
C ASP A 106 16.80 -4.74 -5.31
N ARG A 107 16.15 -3.68 -5.80
CA ARG A 107 16.79 -2.38 -5.99
C ARG A 107 16.76 -1.53 -4.73
N PHE A 108 15.74 -1.74 -3.90
CA PHE A 108 15.44 -0.87 -2.78
C PHE A 108 15.15 -1.68 -1.52
N THR A 109 15.55 -1.12 -0.40
CA THR A 109 15.21 -1.60 0.94
C THR A 109 14.31 -0.55 1.58
N GLY A 110 13.23 -0.98 2.21
CA GLY A 110 12.37 -0.06 2.97
C GLY A 110 13.05 0.46 4.23
N THR A 111 12.53 1.56 4.78
CA THR A 111 13.00 2.18 6.02
C THR A 111 13.13 1.18 7.18
N ASN A 112 14.07 1.38 8.11
CA ASN A 112 14.12 0.52 9.31
C ASN A 112 12.79 0.64 10.11
N PRO A 113 12.15 -0.46 10.55
CA PRO A 113 10.87 -0.39 11.27
C PRO A 113 10.77 0.62 12.41
N GLN A 114 11.87 0.91 13.11
CA GLN A 114 11.88 1.87 14.21
C GLN A 114 11.65 3.33 13.77
N PHE A 115 11.88 3.66 12.50
CA PHE A 115 11.76 5.01 11.94
C PHE A 115 10.52 5.21 11.06
N ILE A 116 9.76 4.14 10.77
CA ILE A 116 8.59 4.22 9.88
C ILE A 116 7.60 5.30 10.32
N GLU A 117 7.30 5.37 11.63
CA GLU A 117 6.30 6.32 12.11
C GLU A 117 6.77 7.78 11.98
N SER A 118 8.03 8.07 12.31
CA SER A 118 8.57 9.43 12.19
C SER A 118 8.66 9.86 10.72
N GLU A 119 9.20 9.01 9.85
CA GLU A 119 9.35 9.33 8.42
C GLU A 119 7.99 9.45 7.71
N LEU A 120 7.00 8.64 8.09
CA LEU A 120 5.65 8.80 7.55
C LEU A 120 5.02 10.14 7.95
N ARG A 121 5.23 10.60 9.18
CA ARG A 121 4.69 11.91 9.60
C ARG A 121 5.27 13.04 8.76
N GLU A 122 6.57 12.98 8.45
CA GLU A 122 7.23 13.91 7.55
C GLU A 122 6.67 13.81 6.13
N ALA A 123 6.54 12.58 5.60
CA ALA A 123 5.97 12.35 4.28
C ALA A 123 4.55 12.91 4.16
N PHE A 124 3.66 12.65 5.13
CA PHE A 124 2.30 13.18 5.14
C PHE A 124 2.24 14.70 5.32
N ALA A 125 3.22 15.32 5.99
CA ALA A 125 3.29 16.78 6.11
C ALA A 125 3.53 17.47 4.76
N LEU A 126 4.21 16.80 3.81
CA LEU A 126 4.45 17.34 2.46
C LEU A 126 3.16 17.67 1.72
N LEU A 127 2.10 16.86 1.93
CA LEU A 127 0.78 17.05 1.33
C LEU A 127 0.12 18.38 1.73
N PHE A 128 0.52 18.95 2.86
CA PHE A 128 -0.06 20.17 3.42
C PHE A 128 0.94 21.33 3.49
N ASN A 129 2.13 21.16 2.90
CA ASN A 129 3.12 22.21 2.85
C ASN A 129 2.74 23.27 1.80
N LYS A 130 2.48 24.50 2.28
CA LYS A 130 2.06 25.64 1.45
C LYS A 130 3.14 26.16 0.48
N GLN A 131 4.39 25.72 0.63
CA GLN A 131 5.48 26.09 -0.26
C GLN A 131 5.41 25.37 -1.61
N TYR A 132 4.70 24.24 -1.69
CA TYR A 132 4.62 23.40 -2.88
C TYR A 132 3.25 23.53 -3.56
N GLN A 133 3.25 23.35 -4.87
CA GLN A 133 2.00 23.16 -5.62
C GLN A 133 1.42 21.78 -5.32
N SER A 134 0.09 21.62 -5.40
CA SER A 134 -0.61 20.36 -5.09
C SER A 134 -0.03 19.14 -5.81
N ILE A 135 0.36 19.29 -7.09
CA ILE A 135 0.96 18.19 -7.86
C ILE A 135 2.37 17.84 -7.35
N GLU A 136 3.17 18.84 -7.01
CA GLU A 136 4.51 18.64 -6.47
C GLU A 136 4.44 17.97 -5.09
N SER A 137 3.57 18.45 -4.20
CA SER A 137 3.33 17.82 -2.89
C SER A 137 2.94 16.35 -3.04
N SER A 138 2.10 16.03 -4.02
CA SER A 138 1.63 14.67 -4.28
C SER A 138 2.75 13.75 -4.77
N ILE A 139 3.59 14.24 -5.69
CA ILE A 139 4.75 13.49 -6.22
C ILE A 139 5.76 13.23 -5.10
N ARG A 140 6.10 14.27 -4.32
CA ARG A 140 7.04 14.15 -3.19
C ARG A 140 6.52 13.16 -2.15
N PHE A 141 5.27 13.32 -1.72
CA PHE A 141 4.63 12.37 -0.81
C PHE A 141 4.69 10.93 -1.36
N TYR A 142 4.35 10.72 -2.64
CA TYR A 142 4.35 9.37 -3.21
C TYR A 142 5.74 8.75 -3.17
N ALA A 143 6.76 9.52 -3.58
CA ALA A 143 8.14 9.05 -3.59
C ALA A 143 8.60 8.63 -2.18
N GLU A 144 8.36 9.49 -1.17
CA GLU A 144 8.69 9.20 0.22
C GLU A 144 7.90 7.98 0.75
N PHE A 145 6.59 7.93 0.53
CA PHE A 145 5.76 6.83 1.02
C PHE A 145 6.19 5.46 0.44
N ILE A 146 6.55 5.43 -0.84
CA ILE A 146 7.05 4.21 -1.51
C ILE A 146 8.43 3.82 -1.00
N ALA A 147 9.33 4.79 -0.75
CA ALA A 147 10.65 4.56 -0.18
C ALA A 147 10.56 4.00 1.24
N ILE A 148 9.68 4.57 2.08
CA ILE A 148 9.45 4.11 3.46
C ILE A 148 8.91 2.67 3.47
N HIS A 149 8.00 2.36 2.53
CA HIS A 149 7.41 1.03 2.37
C HIS A 149 6.84 0.46 3.69
N PRO A 150 5.88 1.14 4.34
CA PRO A 150 5.54 0.90 5.74
C PRO A 150 4.82 -0.43 6.04
N PHE A 151 4.22 -1.04 5.02
CA PHE A 151 3.52 -2.33 5.13
C PHE A 151 4.27 -3.41 4.38
N TYR A 152 3.95 -4.68 4.65
CA TYR A 152 4.43 -5.78 3.82
C TYR A 152 3.84 -5.72 2.40
N ASP A 153 2.54 -5.42 2.27
CA ASP A 153 1.85 -5.33 0.97
C ASP A 153 0.96 -4.08 0.88
N ALA A 154 0.47 -3.80 -0.32
CA ALA A 154 -0.42 -2.70 -0.69
C ALA A 154 0.16 -1.29 -0.61
N ASN A 155 1.46 -1.10 -0.35
CA ASN A 155 2.09 0.23 -0.30
C ASN A 155 1.77 1.07 -1.56
N GLY A 156 2.02 0.52 -2.75
CA GLY A 156 1.70 1.21 -4.01
C GLY A 156 0.21 1.55 -4.16
N ARG A 157 -0.67 0.65 -3.72
CA ARG A 157 -2.13 0.83 -3.84
C ARG A 157 -2.63 1.90 -2.86
N ILE A 158 -2.12 1.90 -1.64
CA ILE A 158 -2.46 2.88 -0.59
C ILE A 158 -1.92 4.27 -0.97
N GLY A 159 -0.67 4.37 -1.40
CA GLY A 159 -0.07 5.65 -1.82
C GLY A 159 -0.85 6.32 -2.94
N ARG A 160 -1.20 5.56 -3.99
CA ARG A 160 -2.05 6.08 -5.08
C ARG A 160 -3.45 6.47 -4.60
N TYR A 161 -4.05 5.65 -3.74
CA TYR A 161 -5.36 5.97 -3.18
C TYR A 161 -5.34 7.30 -2.41
N ILE A 162 -4.30 7.54 -1.61
CA ILE A 162 -4.15 8.79 -0.85
C ILE A 162 -4.05 10.00 -1.79
N ILE A 163 -3.25 9.91 -2.85
CA ILE A 163 -3.10 11.02 -3.81
C ILE A 163 -4.39 11.28 -4.57
N ASP A 164 -5.04 10.23 -5.07
CA ASP A 164 -6.34 10.34 -5.71
C ASP A 164 -7.38 11.00 -4.77
N THR A 165 -7.28 10.71 -3.48
CA THR A 165 -8.21 11.23 -2.46
C THR A 165 -7.92 12.68 -2.11
N ILE A 166 -6.64 13.07 -1.98
CA ILE A 166 -6.28 14.44 -1.67
C ILE A 166 -6.53 15.38 -2.86
N ASP A 167 -6.27 14.93 -4.08
CA ASP A 167 -6.59 15.67 -5.31
C ASP A 167 -8.08 16.01 -5.36
N LEU A 168 -8.95 15.03 -5.07
CA LEU A 168 -10.40 15.26 -4.95
C LEU A 168 -10.78 16.24 -3.83
N SER A 169 -10.05 16.23 -2.71
CA SER A 169 -10.36 17.09 -1.55
C SER A 169 -9.92 18.55 -1.74
N LEU A 170 -8.75 18.77 -2.38
CA LEU A 170 -8.13 20.08 -2.54
C LEU A 170 -8.47 20.73 -3.88
N ASN A 171 -8.63 19.95 -4.95
CA ASN A 171 -8.83 20.45 -6.32
C ASN A 171 -10.27 20.25 -6.80
N LYS A 172 -11.25 20.73 -6.01
CA LYS A 172 -12.70 20.64 -6.33
C LYS A 172 -13.11 21.19 -7.72
N ASN A 173 -12.22 21.93 -8.41
CA ASN A 173 -12.50 22.61 -9.68
C ASN A 173 -11.58 22.24 -10.86
N ASN A 174 -10.72 21.20 -10.81
CA ASN A 174 -9.91 20.88 -12.00
C ASN A 174 -9.55 19.39 -12.18
N LYS A 175 -9.37 19.02 -13.45
CA LYS A 175 -9.19 17.66 -14.00
C LYS A 175 -8.40 16.71 -13.10
N MET A 176 -9.05 15.62 -12.68
CA MET A 176 -8.46 14.41 -12.10
C MET A 176 -7.07 14.13 -12.69
N MET A 177 -6.04 13.97 -11.83
CA MET A 177 -4.78 13.40 -12.28
C MET A 177 -5.01 12.01 -12.88
N LYS A 178 -4.88 11.87 -14.21
CA LYS A 178 -4.85 10.58 -14.87
C LYS A 178 -3.44 10.00 -14.75
N TRP A 179 -3.24 9.07 -13.82
CA TRP A 179 -2.03 8.26 -13.75
C TRP A 179 -1.95 7.31 -14.96
N ASN A 180 -1.42 7.80 -16.08
CA ASN A 180 -1.12 6.98 -17.27
C ASN A 180 0.28 6.35 -17.14
N ALA A 181 0.56 5.68 -16.03
CA ALA A 181 1.80 4.93 -15.89
C ALA A 181 1.47 3.45 -15.64
N GLN A 182 1.41 2.70 -16.74
CA GLN A 182 1.54 1.24 -16.71
C GLN A 182 2.97 0.93 -16.23
N PHE A 183 3.13 0.70 -14.94
CA PHE A 183 4.30 0.00 -14.43
C PHE A 183 3.90 -1.46 -14.26
N HIS A 184 4.32 -2.27 -15.25
CA HIS A 184 4.27 -3.73 -15.24
C HIS A 184 5.12 -4.31 -14.12
#